data_AF-A0A946MXC8-F1
#
_entry.id   AF-A0A946MXC8-F1
#
_cell.length_a   1.000
_cell.length_b   1.000
_cell.length_c   1.000
_cell.angle_alpha   90.00
_cell.angle_beta   90.00
_cell.angle_gamma   90.00
#
_symmetry.space_group_name_H-M   'P 1'
#
loop_
_entity.id
_entity.type
_entity.pdbx_description
1 polymer ?
#
loop_
_entity_poly.entity_id
_entity_poly.type
_entity_poly.pdbx_seq_one_letter_code
_entity_poly.pdbx_strand_id
1 'polypeptide(L)'
;KGVIDGMVVPWEIMPSFKLHELTKSHTTLSGDRGLYTAPFLLLMNKAKYEAMSDAQKKVIDDNSGMALAKLAGQLWDGFEAPARALAEKAGGEFHELSGAELDEMKAAGATLVDAWIEKANSDGLDGAALVETARSLVAKYAD
;
A
#
# COMPACT_ATOMS: atom_id res chain seq x y z
N LYS A 1 0.27 15.67 21.56
CA LYS A 1 0.29 14.75 22.72
C LYS A 1 1.64 14.04 22.88
N GLY A 2 2.53 14.04 21.88
CA GLY A 2 3.91 13.54 22.05
C GLY A 2 4.03 12.04 22.32
N VAL A 3 3.07 11.24 21.84
CA VAL A 3 3.06 9.77 22.03
C VAL A 3 3.82 9.06 20.92
N ILE A 4 3.95 9.70 19.75
CA ILE A 4 4.70 9.22 18.60
C ILE A 4 5.53 10.37 18.05
N ASP A 5 6.69 10.04 17.48
CA ASP A 5 7.60 11.00 16.83
C ASP A 5 7.43 11.04 15.31
N GLY A 6 6.74 10.04 14.74
CA GLY A 6 6.52 9.91 13.31
C GLY A 6 5.60 8.74 12.98
N MET A 7 5.42 8.50 11.68
CA MET A 7 4.54 7.46 11.13
C MET A 7 4.97 7.11 9.71
N VAL A 8 4.45 5.98 9.23
CA VAL A 8 4.56 5.56 7.83
C VAL A 8 3.16 5.62 7.22
N VAL A 9 3.01 6.43 6.17
CA VAL A 9 1.78 6.62 5.40
C VAL A 9 2.16 7.04 3.97
N PRO A 10 1.35 6.72 2.94
CA PRO A 10 1.50 7.34 1.62
C PRO A 10 1.20 8.84 1.68
N TRP A 11 1.59 9.58 0.64
CA TRP A 11 1.39 11.02 0.61
C TRP A 11 -0.09 11.39 0.61
N GLU A 12 -0.92 10.65 -0.13
CA GLU A 12 -2.31 10.97 -0.40
C GLU A 12 -3.17 11.23 0.85
N ILE A 13 -2.92 10.52 1.95
CA ILE A 13 -3.72 10.65 3.17
C ILE A 13 -3.29 11.81 4.06
N MET A 14 -2.06 12.31 3.90
CA MET A 14 -1.48 13.31 4.80
C MET A 14 -2.26 14.62 4.86
N PRO A 15 -2.78 15.19 3.75
CA PRO A 15 -3.57 16.41 3.78
C PRO A 15 -4.85 16.31 4.60
N SER A 16 -5.55 15.17 4.51
CA SER A 16 -6.84 14.94 5.17
C SER A 16 -6.78 15.08 6.69
N PHE A 17 -5.60 14.82 7.28
CA PHE A 17 -5.36 14.93 8.73
C PHE A 17 -4.28 15.95 9.08
N LYS A 18 -3.89 16.82 8.13
CA LYS A 18 -2.84 17.82 8.29
C LYS A 18 -1.48 17.25 8.72
N LEU A 19 -1.22 15.98 8.41
CA LEU A 19 0.03 15.32 8.80
C LEU A 19 1.26 15.98 8.17
N HIS A 20 1.12 16.51 6.97
CA HIS A 20 2.14 17.31 6.27
C HIS A 20 2.43 18.66 6.94
N GLU A 21 1.53 19.18 7.78
CA GLU A 21 1.81 20.36 8.62
C GLU A 21 2.57 19.96 9.89
N LEU A 22 2.28 18.75 10.42
CA LEU A 22 2.80 18.23 11.69
C LEU A 22 4.16 17.52 11.57
N THR A 23 4.52 17.07 10.36
CA THR A 23 5.80 16.43 10.07
C THR A 23 6.59 17.27 9.07
N LYS A 24 7.91 17.32 9.24
CA LYS A 24 8.81 18.17 8.44
C LYS A 24 9.95 17.43 7.79
N SER A 25 10.15 16.17 8.11
CA SER A 25 11.14 15.32 7.46
C SER A 25 10.43 14.09 6.92
N HIS A 26 10.71 13.78 5.67
CA HIS A 26 10.09 12.68 4.95
C HIS A 26 11.15 11.89 4.20
N THR A 27 11.05 10.57 4.26
CA THR A 27 12.00 9.67 3.62
C THR A 27 11.28 8.67 2.74
N THR A 28 11.74 8.52 1.49
CA THR A 28 11.32 7.48 0.54
C THR A 28 12.49 6.56 0.22
N LEU A 29 12.23 5.46 -0.48
CA LEU A 29 13.27 4.55 -0.98
C LEU A 29 13.40 4.72 -2.49
N SER A 30 14.63 4.73 -2.99
CA SER A 30 14.93 4.63 -4.41
C SER A 30 14.71 3.19 -4.94
N GLY A 31 14.62 3.06 -6.26
CA GLY A 31 14.51 1.77 -6.95
C GLY A 31 13.10 1.42 -7.38
N ASP A 32 12.86 0.14 -7.63
CA ASP A 32 11.63 -0.39 -8.24
C ASP A 32 10.64 -0.99 -7.22
N ARG A 33 10.95 -0.90 -5.92
CA ARG A 33 10.09 -1.36 -4.82
C ARG A 33 10.11 -0.33 -3.69
N GLY A 34 8.92 0.10 -3.26
CA GLY A 34 8.75 0.97 -2.10
C GLY A 34 8.95 0.23 -0.77
N LEU A 35 8.88 0.98 0.35
CA LEU A 35 9.07 0.43 1.70
C LEU A 35 8.01 -0.62 2.06
N TYR A 36 6.74 -0.29 1.86
CA TYR A 36 5.60 -1.17 2.11
C TYR A 36 4.34 -0.61 1.43
N THR A 37 3.25 -1.38 1.44
CA THR A 37 1.89 -0.89 1.19
C THR A 37 0.90 -1.67 2.05
N ALA A 38 -0.35 -1.20 2.15
CA ALA A 38 -1.42 -1.85 2.90
C ALA A 38 -2.61 -2.17 1.98
N PRO A 39 -3.18 -3.39 2.02
CA PRO A 39 -4.37 -3.72 1.25
C PRO A 39 -5.60 -2.93 1.72
N PHE A 40 -6.28 -2.25 0.79
CA PHE A 40 -7.61 -1.70 1.01
C PHE A 40 -8.68 -2.70 0.60
N LEU A 41 -9.75 -2.79 1.40
CA LEU A 41 -10.86 -3.72 1.16
C LEU A 41 -12.13 -2.93 0.83
N LEU A 42 -12.53 -2.92 -0.44
CA LEU A 42 -13.87 -2.48 -0.85
C LEU A 42 -14.80 -3.69 -0.94
N LEU A 43 -15.63 -3.87 0.09
CA LEU A 43 -16.46 -5.07 0.26
C LEU A 43 -17.94 -4.71 0.33
N MET A 44 -18.79 -5.62 -0.16
CA MET A 44 -20.24 -5.54 -0.05
C MET A 44 -20.76 -6.67 0.83
N ASN A 45 -21.79 -6.39 1.63
CA ASN A 45 -22.49 -7.43 2.40
C ASN A 45 -23.07 -8.50 1.45
N LYS A 46 -22.71 -9.76 1.67
CA LYS A 46 -23.09 -10.89 0.81
C LYS A 46 -24.60 -11.06 0.67
N ALA A 47 -25.35 -11.05 1.78
CA ALA A 47 -26.80 -11.21 1.75
C ALA A 47 -27.47 -10.06 0.99
N LYS A 48 -26.95 -8.83 1.11
CA LYS A 48 -27.46 -7.67 0.38
C LYS A 48 -27.22 -7.79 -1.12
N TYR A 49 -26.04 -8.24 -1.53
CA TYR A 49 -25.72 -8.51 -2.94
C TYR A 49 -26.63 -9.63 -3.49
N GLU A 50 -26.79 -10.74 -2.77
CA GLU A 50 -27.60 -11.87 -3.22
C GLU A 50 -29.09 -11.53 -3.36
N ALA A 51 -29.61 -10.63 -2.52
CA ALA A 51 -30.98 -10.14 -2.59
C ALA A 51 -31.25 -9.13 -3.73
N MET A 52 -30.22 -8.68 -4.46
CA MET A 52 -30.39 -7.79 -5.62
C MET A 52 -30.98 -8.52 -6.82
N SER A 53 -31.68 -7.77 -7.68
CA SER A 53 -32.08 -8.29 -8.99
C SER A 53 -30.86 -8.54 -9.88
N ASP A 54 -31.00 -9.39 -10.89
CA ASP A 54 -29.88 -9.70 -11.79
C ASP A 54 -29.35 -8.46 -12.52
N ALA A 55 -30.24 -7.52 -12.87
CA ALA A 55 -29.85 -6.24 -13.45
C ALA A 55 -28.99 -5.38 -12.50
N GLN A 56 -29.31 -5.38 -11.20
CA GLN A 56 -28.53 -4.67 -10.18
C GLN A 56 -27.19 -5.36 -9.92
N LYS A 57 -27.17 -6.69 -9.80
CA LYS A 57 -25.92 -7.47 -9.65
C LYS A 57 -24.98 -7.20 -10.81
N LYS A 58 -25.51 -7.22 -12.04
CA LYS A 58 -24.73 -6.90 -13.24
C LYS A 58 -24.04 -5.54 -13.15
N VAL A 59 -24.73 -4.49 -12.68
CA VAL A 59 -24.11 -3.17 -12.51
C VAL A 59 -22.99 -3.20 -11.47
N ILE A 60 -23.18 -3.91 -10.36
CA ILE A 60 -22.13 -4.07 -9.33
C ILE A 60 -20.93 -4.82 -9.89
N ASP A 61 -21.16 -5.94 -10.57
CA ASP A 61 -20.11 -6.79 -11.13
C ASP A 61 -19.32 -6.06 -12.22
N ASP A 62 -20.00 -5.32 -13.09
CA ASP A 62 -19.38 -4.49 -14.14
C ASP A 62 -18.47 -3.38 -13.55
N ASN A 63 -18.68 -3.02 -12.27
CA ASN A 63 -17.89 -2.02 -11.54
C ASN A 63 -17.05 -2.65 -10.41
N SER A 64 -16.74 -3.95 -10.50
CA SER A 64 -15.97 -4.69 -9.47
C SER A 64 -14.76 -5.41 -10.08
N GLY A 65 -14.08 -6.22 -9.27
CA GLY A 65 -13.03 -7.13 -9.74
C GLY A 65 -11.77 -6.42 -10.24
N MET A 66 -11.06 -7.08 -11.17
CA MET A 66 -9.72 -6.62 -11.60
C MET A 66 -9.75 -5.29 -12.35
N ALA A 67 -10.81 -5.00 -13.11
CA ALA A 67 -10.92 -3.70 -13.79
C ALA A 67 -10.96 -2.55 -12.77
N LEU A 68 -11.77 -2.69 -11.72
CA LEU A 68 -11.84 -1.70 -10.65
C LEU A 68 -10.51 -1.63 -9.87
N ALA A 69 -9.91 -2.77 -9.50
CA ALA A 69 -8.66 -2.75 -8.74
C ALA A 69 -7.49 -2.14 -9.53
N LYS A 70 -7.43 -2.31 -10.86
CA LYS A 70 -6.47 -1.61 -11.72
C LYS A 70 -6.71 -0.09 -11.71
N LEU A 71 -7.96 0.33 -11.92
CA LEU A 71 -8.34 1.75 -11.88
C LEU A 71 -8.02 2.37 -10.52
N ALA A 72 -8.30 1.66 -9.43
CA ALA A 72 -7.95 2.08 -8.08
C ALA A 72 -6.43 2.28 -7.95
N GLY A 73 -5.60 1.30 -8.30
CA GLY A 73 -4.14 1.45 -8.26
C GLY A 73 -3.65 2.72 -8.98
N GLN A 74 -4.13 2.94 -10.21
CA GLN A 74 -3.79 4.12 -11.01
C GLN A 74 -4.22 5.45 -10.36
N LEU A 75 -5.39 5.46 -9.72
CA LEU A 75 -5.87 6.64 -8.99
C LEU A 75 -5.00 6.92 -7.77
N TRP A 76 -4.66 5.88 -6.99
CA TRP A 76 -3.79 6.02 -5.82
C TRP A 76 -2.41 6.55 -6.19
N ASP A 77 -1.78 6.03 -7.26
CA ASP A 77 -0.52 6.58 -7.76
C ASP A 77 -0.67 8.06 -8.16
N GLY A 78 -1.79 8.42 -8.79
CA GLY A 78 -2.12 9.80 -9.16
C GLY A 78 -2.37 10.74 -7.98
N PHE A 79 -2.76 10.22 -6.82
CA PHE A 79 -3.01 11.02 -5.61
C PHE A 79 -1.73 11.44 -4.88
N GLU A 80 -0.62 10.73 -5.10
CA GLU A 80 0.64 11.00 -4.40
C GLU A 80 1.23 12.38 -4.76
N ALA A 81 1.27 12.72 -6.05
CA ALA A 81 1.90 13.95 -6.53
C ALA A 81 1.28 15.25 -5.97
N PRO A 82 -0.06 15.47 -6.02
CA PRO A 82 -0.65 16.68 -5.45
C PRO A 82 -0.49 16.74 -3.93
N ALA A 83 -0.53 15.61 -3.23
CA ALA A 83 -0.36 15.57 -1.78
C ALA A 83 1.09 15.85 -1.35
N ARG A 84 2.08 15.28 -2.05
CA ARG A 84 3.50 15.58 -1.86
C ARG A 84 3.79 17.06 -2.07
N ALA A 85 3.19 17.69 -3.09
CA ALA A 85 3.33 19.13 -3.34
C ALA A 85 2.78 20.00 -2.20
N LEU A 86 1.79 19.54 -1.43
CA LEU A 86 1.32 20.24 -0.22
C LEU A 86 2.34 20.14 0.92
N ALA A 87 2.99 18.99 1.09
CA ALA A 87 4.08 18.83 2.06
C ALA A 87 5.28 19.72 1.71
N GLU A 88 5.65 19.82 0.43
CA GLU A 88 6.69 20.75 -0.05
C GLU A 88 6.34 22.21 0.27
N LYS A 89 5.10 22.64 -0.04
CA LYS A 89 4.62 24.00 0.27
C LYS A 89 4.58 24.28 1.78
N ALA A 90 4.37 23.25 2.60
CA ALA A 90 4.41 23.35 4.05
C ALA A 90 5.83 23.35 4.63
N GLY A 91 6.87 23.34 3.78
CA GLY A 91 8.27 23.38 4.18
C GLY A 91 8.83 22.03 4.62
N GLY A 92 8.34 20.93 4.07
CA GLY A 92 8.89 19.60 4.31
C GLY A 92 10.26 19.40 3.66
N GLU A 93 11.13 18.65 4.32
CA GLU A 93 12.39 18.14 3.81
C GLU A 93 12.21 16.71 3.29
N PHE A 94 12.80 16.42 2.14
CA PHE A 94 12.63 15.13 1.45
C PHE A 94 13.98 14.46 1.25
N HIS A 95 14.08 13.22 1.68
CA HIS A 95 15.24 12.38 1.49
C HIS A 95 14.85 11.09 0.76
N GLU A 96 15.71 10.62 -0.12
CA GLU A 96 15.55 9.34 -0.80
C GLU A 96 16.71 8.43 -0.41
N LEU A 97 16.40 7.34 0.29
CA LEU A 97 17.38 6.34 0.68
C LEU A 97 17.82 5.52 -0.54
N SER A 98 19.12 5.33 -0.66
CA SER A 98 19.78 4.57 -1.73
C SER A 98 21.05 3.91 -1.19
N GLY A 99 21.76 3.16 -2.03
CA GLY A 99 23.07 2.60 -1.68
C GLY A 99 23.03 1.65 -0.47
N ALA A 100 24.06 1.77 0.39
CA ALA A 100 24.29 0.84 1.50
C ALA A 100 23.17 0.89 2.55
N GLU A 101 22.62 2.07 2.83
CA GLU A 101 21.51 2.24 3.77
C GLU A 101 20.24 1.56 3.29
N LEU A 102 19.96 1.62 1.98
CA LEU A 102 18.83 0.90 1.38
C LEU A 102 19.03 -0.62 1.44
N ASP A 103 20.26 -1.09 1.20
CA ASP A 103 20.58 -2.52 1.26
C ASP A 103 20.45 -3.07 2.68
N GLU A 104 20.85 -2.30 3.70
CA GLU A 104 20.64 -2.64 5.11
C GLU A 104 19.13 -2.76 5.43
N MET A 105 18.32 -1.80 4.99
CA MET A 105 16.86 -1.88 5.16
C MET A 105 16.24 -3.11 4.48
N LYS A 106 16.69 -3.44 3.27
CA LYS A 106 16.22 -4.64 2.54
C LYS A 106 16.61 -5.93 3.27
N ALA A 107 17.83 -6.00 3.82
CA ALA A 107 18.28 -7.14 4.60
C ALA A 107 17.44 -7.32 5.88
N ALA A 108 17.14 -6.24 6.59
CA ALA A 108 16.22 -6.29 7.73
C ALA A 108 14.80 -6.76 7.30
N GLY A 109 14.29 -6.23 6.18
CA GLY A 109 13.01 -6.64 5.61
C GLY A 109 12.92 -8.13 5.26
N ALA A 110 14.03 -8.74 4.80
CA ALA A 110 14.07 -10.18 4.53
C ALA A 110 13.80 -11.01 5.79
N THR A 111 14.36 -10.61 6.94
CA THR A 111 14.11 -11.31 8.21
C THR A 111 12.64 -11.25 8.65
N LEU A 112 11.94 -10.15 8.34
CA LEU A 112 10.51 -10.03 8.60
C LEU A 112 9.67 -10.93 7.70
N VAL A 113 10.09 -11.14 6.44
CA VAL A 113 9.44 -12.08 5.53
C VAL A 113 9.58 -13.51 6.03
N ASP A 114 10.77 -13.90 6.50
CA ASP A 114 11.00 -15.23 7.07
C ASP A 114 10.11 -15.48 8.30
N ALA A 115 10.05 -14.51 9.22
CA ALA A 115 9.18 -14.58 10.39
C ALA A 115 7.68 -14.64 10.00
N TRP A 116 7.27 -13.95 8.94
CA TRP A 116 5.91 -14.02 8.43
C TRP A 116 5.59 -15.40 7.86
N ILE A 117 6.53 -16.01 7.12
CA ILE A 117 6.37 -17.37 6.58
C ILE A 117 6.18 -18.37 7.72
N GLU A 118 7.01 -18.31 8.76
CA GLU A 118 6.87 -19.17 9.94
C GLU A 118 5.50 -19.01 10.60
N LYS A 119 5.05 -17.76 10.78
CA LYS A 119 3.73 -17.47 11.34
C LYS A 119 2.60 -18.03 10.47
N ALA A 120 2.64 -17.80 9.16
CA ALA A 120 1.64 -18.30 8.22
C ALA A 120 1.59 -19.84 8.23
N ASN A 121 2.74 -20.51 8.30
CA ASN A 121 2.83 -21.96 8.43
C ASN A 121 2.19 -22.46 9.73
N SER A 122 2.41 -21.75 10.85
CA SER A 122 1.77 -22.09 12.14
C SER A 122 0.24 -21.94 12.10
N ASP A 123 -0.27 -21.09 11.22
CA ASP A 123 -1.72 -20.90 10.98
C ASP A 123 -2.29 -21.92 9.95
N GLY A 124 -1.47 -22.88 9.49
CA GLY A 124 -1.88 -23.90 8.53
C GLY A 124 -1.91 -23.44 7.07
N LEU A 125 -1.26 -22.32 6.75
CA LEU A 125 -1.08 -21.83 5.38
C LEU A 125 0.29 -22.26 4.83
N ASP A 126 0.43 -22.31 3.51
CA ASP A 126 1.75 -22.43 2.88
C ASP A 126 2.34 -21.01 2.72
N GLY A 127 3.03 -20.54 3.76
CA GLY A 127 3.59 -19.19 3.81
C GLY A 127 4.59 -18.92 2.67
N ALA A 128 5.43 -19.89 2.34
CA ALA A 128 6.41 -19.75 1.28
C ALA A 128 5.73 -19.61 -0.08
N ALA A 129 4.71 -20.44 -0.37
CA ALA A 129 3.93 -20.33 -1.60
C ALA A 129 3.16 -19.01 -1.70
N LEU A 130 2.64 -18.48 -0.58
CA LEU A 130 1.93 -17.19 -0.56
C LEU A 130 2.86 -16.02 -0.88
N VAL A 131 4.05 -15.96 -0.27
CA VAL A 131 5.05 -14.92 -0.56
C VAL A 131 5.47 -14.97 -2.03
N GLU A 132 5.76 -16.17 -2.54
CA GLU A 132 6.18 -16.33 -3.94
C GLU A 132 5.06 -15.93 -4.91
N THR A 133 3.83 -16.34 -4.62
CA THR A 133 2.65 -15.95 -5.41
C THR A 133 2.47 -14.44 -5.45
N ALA A 134 2.60 -13.76 -4.30
CA ALA A 134 2.48 -12.31 -4.23
C ALA A 134 3.57 -11.61 -5.08
N ARG A 135 4.84 -12.03 -4.95
CA ARG A 135 5.97 -11.50 -5.74
C ARG A 135 5.76 -11.71 -7.24
N SER A 136 5.36 -12.92 -7.63
CA SER A 136 5.07 -13.28 -9.02
C SER A 136 3.92 -12.46 -9.60
N LEU A 137 2.84 -12.23 -8.85
CA LEU A 137 1.72 -11.41 -9.31
C LEU A 137 2.11 -9.93 -9.43
N VAL A 138 2.87 -9.38 -8.49
CA VAL A 138 3.38 -8.00 -8.60
C VAL A 138 4.23 -7.85 -9.85
N ALA A 139 5.17 -8.78 -10.10
CA ALA A 139 5.99 -8.75 -11.30
C ALA A 139 5.17 -8.84 -12.59
N LYS A 140 4.14 -9.69 -12.62
CA LYS A 140 3.23 -9.86 -13.77
C LYS A 140 2.46 -8.59 -14.13
N TYR A 141 2.16 -7.73 -13.15
CA TYR A 141 1.34 -6.52 -13.33
C TYR A 141 2.15 -5.22 -13.21
N ALA A 142 3.48 -5.29 -13.26
CA ALA A 142 4.36 -4.13 -13.16
C ALA A 142 4.48 -3.30 -14.46
N ASP A 143 3.83 -3.73 -15.55
CA ASP A 143 3.80 -3.08 -16.87
C ASP A 143 2.59 -2.13 -17.07
#